data_AF-A0A7J2NME1-F1
#
_entry.id   AF-A0A7J2NME1-F1
#
_cell.length_a   1.000
_cell.length_b   1.000
_cell.length_c   1.000
_cell.angle_alpha   90.00
_cell.angle_beta   90.00
_cell.angle_gamma   90.00
#
_symmetry.space_group_name_H-M   'P 1'
#
loop_
_entity.id
_entity.type
_entity.pdbx_description
1 polymer ?
#
loop_
_entity_poly.entity_id
_entity_poly.type
_entity_poly.pdbx_seq_one_letter_code
_entity_poly.pdbx_strand_id
1 'polypeptide(L)' 'GSRTVAVVGVGDSIQEAREKSLEGLGAIEGGALWNRSDIAAKEHIEQSIKHMEELRRR' A
#
# COMPACT_ATOMS: atom_id res chain seq x y z
N GLY A 1 -15.85 -9.67 -5.97
CA GLY A 1 -14.67 -9.79 -6.84
C GLY A 1 -13.70 -10.77 -6.21
N SER A 2 -13.06 -11.62 -7.01
CA SER A 2 -11.98 -12.49 -6.55
C SER A 2 -10.65 -11.73 -6.53
N ARG A 3 -9.68 -12.16 -5.71
CA ARG A 3 -8.30 -11.66 -5.75
C ARG A 3 -7.51 -12.55 -6.72
N THR A 4 -7.17 -12.03 -7.89
CA THR A 4 -6.56 -12.81 -8.98
C THR A 4 -5.03 -12.74 -8.98
N VAL A 5 -4.47 -11.57 -8.72
CA VAL A 5 -3.02 -11.30 -8.77
C VAL A 5 -2.64 -10.37 -7.62
N ALA A 6 -1.40 -10.49 -7.14
CA ALA A 6 -0.78 -9.56 -6.20
C ALA A 6 0.61 -9.16 -6.72
N VAL A 7 0.94 -7.87 -6.60
CA VAL A 7 2.28 -7.33 -6.86
C VAL A 7 2.89 -6.95 -5.52
N VAL A 8 4.11 -7.40 -5.26
CA VAL A 8 4.83 -7.14 -4.01
C VAL A 8 6.13 -6.41 -4.33
N GLY A 9 6.24 -5.17 -3.88
CA GLY A 9 7.49 -4.41 -3.94
C GLY A 9 8.34 -4.67 -2.71
N VAL A 10 9.66 -4.80 -2.89
CA VAL A 10 10.64 -5.00 -1.81
C VAL A 10 11.66 -3.87 -1.87
N GLY A 11 11.90 -3.22 -0.73
CA GLY A 11 12.83 -2.11 -0.59
C GLY A 11 13.23 -1.92 0.87
N ASP A 12 14.19 -1.04 1.10
CA ASP A 12 14.74 -0.75 2.43
C ASP A 12 13.80 0.13 3.26
N SER A 13 12.80 0.74 2.62
CA SER A 13 11.75 1.51 3.26
C SER A 13 10.36 1.12 2.77
N ILE A 14 9.34 1.41 3.58
CA ILE A 14 7.93 1.20 3.20
C ILE A 14 7.58 2.02 1.94
N GLN A 15 8.13 3.24 1.82
CA GLN A 15 7.87 4.10 0.67
C GLN A 15 8.45 3.50 -0.62
N GLU A 16 9.69 3.02 -0.58
CA GLU A 16 10.33 2.37 -1.72
C GLU A 16 9.60 1.08 -2.12
N ALA A 17 9.22 0.25 -1.14
CA ALA A 17 8.43 -0.95 -1.39
C ALA A 17 7.06 -0.62 -2.01
N ARG A 18 6.40 0.45 -1.54
CA ARG A 18 5.13 0.94 -2.11
C ARG A 18 5.32 1.37 -3.57
N GLU A 19 6.30 2.21 -3.87
CA GLU A 19 6.57 2.71 -5.22
C GLU A 19 6.80 1.56 -6.21
N LYS A 20 7.67 0.60 -5.84
CA LYS A 20 7.90 -0.61 -6.64
C LYS A 20 6.63 -1.44 -6.87
N SER A 21 5.77 -1.56 -5.85
CA SER A 21 4.51 -2.30 -5.99
C SER A 21 3.50 -1.60 -6.91
N LEU A 22 3.43 -0.26 -6.86
CA LEU A 22 2.55 0.54 -7.70
C LEU A 22 3.04 0.55 -9.16
N GLU A 23 4.36 0.63 -9.36
CA GLU A 23 4.97 0.49 -10.68
C GLU A 23 4.62 -0.87 -11.32
N GLY A 24 4.81 -1.96 -10.58
CA GLY A 24 4.47 -3.30 -11.08
C GLY A 24 2.95 -3.50 -11.30
N LEU A 25 2.09 -2.86 -10.51
CA LEU A 25 0.64 -2.84 -10.77
C LEU A 25 0.30 -2.08 -12.06
N GLY A 26 0.98 -0.95 -12.31
CA GLY A 26 0.78 -0.14 -13.52
C GLY A 26 1.22 -0.85 -14.81
N ALA A 27 2.15 -1.80 -14.71
CA ALA A 27 2.59 -2.62 -15.84
C ALA A 27 1.61 -3.77 -16.19
N ILE A 28 0.61 -4.05 -15.35
CA ILE A 28 -0.41 -5.08 -15.63
C ILE A 28 -1.54 -4.43 -16.45
N GLU A 29 -1.66 -4.82 -17.71
CA GLU A 29 -2.70 -4.35 -18.62
C GLU A 29 -3.77 -5.43 -18.89
N GLY A 30 -5.02 -4.99 -19.08
CA GLY A 30 -6.15 -5.86 -19.45
C GLY A 30 -6.91 -6.51 -18.28
N GLY A 31 -7.93 -7.32 -18.61
CA GLY A 31 -8.64 -8.17 -17.64
C GLY A 31 -9.61 -7.48 -16.67
N ALA A 32 -9.93 -6.20 -16.88
CA ALA A 32 -10.80 -5.40 -15.98
C ALA A 32 -10.39 -5.52 -14.49
N LEU A 33 -9.07 -5.64 -14.25
CA LEU A 33 -8.52 -5.74 -12.91
C LEU A 33 -8.62 -4.38 -12.22
N TRP A 34 -9.04 -4.41 -10.96
CA TRP A 34 -9.14 -3.23 -10.11
C TRP A 34 -8.31 -3.43 -8.86
N ASN A 35 -7.59 -2.38 -8.45
CA ASN A 35 -6.77 -2.37 -7.25
C ASN A 35 -6.94 -1.07 -6.47
N ARG A 36 -6.56 -1.10 -5.19
CA ARG A 36 -6.45 0.09 -4.34
C ARG A 36 -5.09 0.75 -4.53
N SER A 37 -5.06 2.06 -4.70
CA SER A 37 -3.84 2.87 -4.86
C SER A 37 -3.31 3.48 -3.56
N ASP A 38 -4.02 3.29 -2.45
CA ASP A 38 -3.73 3.91 -1.14
C ASP A 38 -3.02 2.97 -0.15
N ILE A 39 -2.65 1.77 -0.58
CA ILE A 39 -1.93 0.80 0.25
C ILE A 39 -0.56 1.35 0.67
N ALA A 40 -0.33 1.42 1.98
CA ALA A 40 0.87 2.03 2.59
C ALA A 40 1.04 3.54 2.30
N ALA A 41 -0.07 4.27 2.12
CA ALA A 41 0.01 5.73 1.93
C ALA A 41 0.62 6.37 3.17
N LYS A 42 1.52 7.32 2.96
CA LYS A 42 2.26 7.98 4.05
C LYS A 42 1.29 8.59 5.06
N GLU A 43 0.24 9.24 4.57
CA GLU A 43 -0.81 9.87 5.37
C GLU A 43 -1.57 8.83 6.22
N HIS A 44 -1.88 7.66 5.66
CA HIS A 44 -2.57 6.58 6.38
C HIS A 44 -1.68 5.96 7.47
N ILE A 45 -0.38 5.82 7.19
CA ILE A 45 0.60 5.34 8.17
C ILE A 45 0.74 6.35 9.31
N GLU A 46 0.90 7.63 9.01
CA GLU A 46 1.00 8.70 10.01
C GLU A 46 -0.25 8.79 10.89
N GLN A 47 -1.44 8.73 10.29
CA GLN A 47 -2.71 8.68 11.02
C GLN A 47 -2.78 7.47 11.96
N SER A 48 -2.35 6.29 11.49
CA SER A 48 -2.33 5.07 12.28
C SER A 48 -1.36 5.17 13.46
N ILE A 49 -0.16 5.74 13.24
CA ILE A 49 0.82 5.97 14.30
C ILE A 49 0.24 6.92 15.35
N LYS A 50 -0.28 8.08 14.94
CA LYS A 50 -0.87 9.07 15.84
C LYS A 50 -2.01 8.46 16.67
N HIS A 51 -2.91 7.71 16.03
CA HIS A 51 -4.00 7.04 16.73
C HIS A 51 -3.47 6.07 17.80
N MET A 52 -2.45 5.27 17.47
CA MET A 52 -1.83 4.35 18.42
C MET A 52 -1.13 5.05 19.58
N GLU A 53 -0.48 6.20 19.33
CA GLU A 53 0.10 7.02 20.38
C GLU A 53 -0.96 7.57 21.34
N GLU A 54 -2.10 8.05 20.81
CA GLU A 54 -3.22 8.53 21.61
C GLU A 54 -3.82 7.43 22.48
N LEU A 55 -3.99 6.21 21.94
CA LEU A 55 -4.49 5.06 22.70
C LEU A 55 -3.55 4.66 23.85
N ARG A 56 -2.23 4.76 23.66
CA ARG A 56 -1.23 4.40 24.67
C ARG A 56 -1.07 5.43 25.78
N ARG A 57 -1.54 6.66 25.57
CA ARG A 57 -1.53 7.74 26.58
C ARG A 57 -2.75 7.71 27.51
N ARG A 58 -3.75 6.89 27.21
CA ARG A 58 -4.93 6.62 28.06
C ARG A 58 -4.62 5.51 29.04
#